data_AF-A0A958F7B7-F1
#
_entry.id   AF-A0A958F7B7-F1
#
_cell.length_a   1.000
_cell.length_b   1.000
_cell.length_c   1.000
_cell.angle_alpha   90.00
_cell.angle_beta   90.00
_cell.angle_gamma   90.00
#
_symmetry.space_group_name_H-M   'P 1'
#
loop_
_entity.id
_entity.type
_entity.pdbx_description
1 polymer ?
#
loop_
_entity_poly.entity_id
_entity_poly.type
_entity_poly.pdbx_seq_one_letter_code
_entity_poly.pdbx_strand_id
1 'polypeptide(L)'
;MSAQHATLSGRISDAKSGEPLVSVNVFFTNTTIGASTGPDGRYRIDNIPPGSYELVAAIVGYEHRQIMVRLQAGAQAEQDLALTPRVYKSAEVRVEGSRAEHKAWQRNYKRFQREFLGATLNASQCHILNPEVLDFENDPSGILLATAEAPLEIMNYALGYKAFVILLYFSYTDQSFSCRFMAQFSELTSPQRDEDWAEKRREAYRGSFRHFLNALRGGRLNETRFAISATRGTGREYTRHPFLSPRWQAQLISPAADSSECQLHFPFTLEVYFDGEGDELTGRKYQLSYLSLSSDTVTVSLNGYTPHTVMRYGRWGNERFADMLPLDYQPPAPD
;
A
#
# COMPACT_ATOMS: atom_id res chain seq x y z
N MET A 1 17.23 -4.48 22.96
CA MET A 1 18.13 -3.49 22.32
C MET A 1 17.25 -2.60 21.46
N SER A 2 17.24 -1.28 21.67
CA SER A 2 16.58 -0.36 20.74
C SER A 2 17.33 -0.42 19.41
N ALA A 3 16.66 -0.82 18.32
CA ALA A 3 17.26 -0.76 17.00
C ALA A 3 17.62 0.70 16.69
N GLN A 4 18.87 0.97 16.32
CA GLN A 4 19.29 2.32 15.96
C GLN A 4 18.65 2.68 14.62
N HIS A 5 17.96 3.81 14.55
CA HIS A 5 17.36 4.28 13.31
C HIS A 5 18.39 4.87 12.36
N ALA A 6 18.12 4.76 11.07
CA ALA A 6 18.92 5.34 10.00
C ALA A 6 18.47 6.77 9.66
N THR A 7 19.36 7.47 8.97
CA THR A 7 19.10 8.74 8.30
C THR A 7 19.39 8.57 6.81
N LEU A 8 18.55 9.16 5.96
CA LEU A 8 18.81 9.34 4.54
C LEU A 8 18.83 10.83 4.22
N SER A 9 19.86 11.29 3.52
CA SER A 9 19.93 12.64 2.96
C SER A 9 20.26 12.61 1.47
N GLY A 10 20.10 13.73 0.80
CA GLY A 10 20.54 13.87 -0.59
C GLY A 10 20.06 15.16 -1.20
N ARG A 11 20.23 15.29 -2.52
CA ARG A 11 19.79 16.42 -3.32
C ARG A 11 18.93 15.95 -4.48
N ILE A 12 17.86 16.70 -4.75
CA ILE A 12 17.04 16.53 -5.94
C ILE A 12 17.34 17.66 -6.92
N SER A 13 17.58 17.31 -8.18
CA SER A 13 17.85 18.26 -9.25
C SER A 13 17.00 18.01 -10.50
N ASP A 14 16.90 19.01 -11.37
CA ASP A 14 16.38 18.87 -12.72
C ASP A 14 17.37 18.05 -13.56
N ALA A 15 16.90 17.00 -14.23
CA ALA A 15 17.75 16.12 -15.02
C ALA A 15 18.30 16.76 -16.31
N LYS A 16 17.70 17.86 -16.79
CA LYS A 16 18.14 18.59 -17.99
C LYS A 16 19.09 19.73 -17.65
N SER A 17 18.76 20.55 -16.64
CA SER A 17 19.57 21.73 -16.30
C SER A 17 20.60 21.50 -15.18
N GLY A 18 20.39 20.49 -14.32
CA GLY A 18 21.18 20.28 -13.12
C GLY A 18 20.84 21.24 -11.96
N GLU A 19 19.87 22.13 -12.15
CA GLU A 19 19.41 23.07 -11.13
C GLU A 19 18.74 22.32 -9.96
N PRO A 20 18.87 22.81 -8.72
CA PRO A 20 18.19 22.22 -7.58
C PRO A 20 16.67 22.36 -7.70
N LEU A 21 15.94 21.31 -7.32
CA LEU A 21 14.48 21.36 -7.26
C LEU A 21 14.02 21.56 -5.81
N VAL A 22 13.29 22.64 -5.59
CA VAL A 22 12.73 23.06 -4.29
C VAL A 22 11.34 22.46 -4.11
N SER A 23 10.98 22.14 -2.86
CA SER A 23 9.66 21.60 -2.49
C SER A 23 9.30 20.29 -3.19
N VAL A 24 10.30 19.49 -3.57
CA VAL A 24 10.08 18.11 -4.03
C VAL A 24 9.73 17.26 -2.84
N ASN A 25 8.65 16.50 -2.96
CA ASN A 25 8.24 15.54 -1.96
C ASN A 25 9.07 14.26 -2.09
N VAL A 26 9.80 13.89 -1.04
CA VAL A 26 10.70 12.74 -1.00
C VAL A 26 10.26 11.81 0.12
N PHE A 27 9.75 10.62 -0.20
CA PHE A 27 9.10 9.75 0.79
C PHE A 27 9.32 8.26 0.52
N PHE A 28 9.17 7.44 1.54
CA PHE A 28 9.10 5.98 1.36
C PHE A 28 7.66 5.57 1.06
N THR A 29 7.47 4.82 -0.03
CA THR A 29 6.13 4.47 -0.50
C THR A 29 5.30 3.75 0.56
N ASN A 30 4.04 4.13 0.65
CA ASN A 30 3.04 3.64 1.58
C ASN A 30 3.42 3.80 3.06
N THR A 31 4.22 4.80 3.42
CA THR A 31 4.58 5.12 4.82
C THR A 31 4.20 6.55 5.20
N THR A 32 4.37 6.91 6.47
CA THR A 32 4.37 8.31 6.92
C THR A 32 5.74 8.99 6.80
N ILE A 33 6.78 8.25 6.41
CA ILE A 33 8.16 8.68 6.45
C ILE A 33 8.52 9.41 5.15
N GLY A 34 8.88 10.68 5.27
CA GLY A 34 9.34 11.50 4.16
C GLY A 34 9.77 12.89 4.59
N ALA A 35 10.19 13.68 3.62
CA ALA A 35 10.59 15.08 3.76
C ALA A 35 10.28 15.84 2.47
N SER A 36 10.50 17.16 2.50
CA SER A 36 10.51 17.99 1.29
C SER A 36 11.87 18.64 1.10
N THR A 37 12.26 18.89 -0.15
CA THR A 37 13.52 19.56 -0.43
C THR A 37 13.49 21.04 -0.06
N GLY A 38 14.60 21.54 0.47
CA GLY A 38 14.84 22.95 0.73
C GLY A 38 15.25 23.74 -0.52
N PRO A 39 15.62 25.03 -0.36
CA PRO A 39 15.98 25.93 -1.46
C PRO A 39 17.19 25.49 -2.30
N ASP A 40 18.10 24.71 -1.74
CA ASP A 40 19.27 24.14 -2.42
C ASP A 40 19.02 22.75 -3.02
N GLY A 41 17.76 22.30 -2.98
CA GLY A 41 17.32 20.99 -3.43
C GLY A 41 17.64 19.86 -2.47
N ARG A 42 18.17 20.15 -1.27
CA ARG A 42 18.53 19.10 -0.30
C ARG A 42 17.34 18.63 0.52
N TYR A 43 17.33 17.34 0.84
CA TYR A 43 16.39 16.74 1.78
C TYR A 43 17.13 15.94 2.85
N ARG A 44 16.46 15.72 3.98
CA ARG A 44 16.91 14.85 5.06
C ARG A 44 15.71 14.17 5.69
N ILE A 45 15.77 12.86 5.82
CA ILE A 45 14.78 12.01 6.48
C ILE A 45 15.50 11.30 7.63
N ASP A 46 15.03 11.52 8.85
CA ASP A 46 15.57 10.94 10.08
C ASP A 46 14.64 9.84 10.63
N ASN A 47 15.13 9.11 11.64
CA ASN A 47 14.36 8.11 12.37
C ASN A 47 13.78 6.98 11.51
N ILE A 48 14.51 6.57 10.47
CA ILE A 48 14.06 5.52 9.56
C ILE A 48 14.37 4.16 10.19
N PRO A 49 13.38 3.28 10.42
CA PRO A 49 13.66 1.93 10.87
C PRO A 49 14.54 1.20 9.84
N PRO A 50 15.42 0.28 10.26
CA PRO A 50 16.22 -0.50 9.32
C PRO A 50 15.31 -1.37 8.45
N GLY A 51 15.59 -1.42 7.15
CA GLY A 51 14.79 -2.17 6.19
C GLY A 51 15.01 -1.78 4.74
N SER A 52 14.27 -2.46 3.87
CA SER A 52 14.20 -2.18 2.45
C SER A 52 12.98 -1.31 2.16
N TYR A 53 13.20 -0.21 1.46
CA TYR A 53 12.17 0.77 1.12
C TYR A 53 12.27 1.17 -0.34
N GLU A 54 11.14 1.54 -0.92
CA GLU A 54 11.12 2.26 -2.20
C GLU A 54 11.03 3.75 -1.91
N LEU A 55 12.12 4.48 -2.19
CA LEU A 55 12.20 5.92 -2.08
C LEU A 55 11.61 6.55 -3.35
N VAL A 56 10.69 7.49 -3.17
CA VAL A 56 10.00 8.20 -4.25
C VAL A 56 10.29 9.69 -4.12
N ALA A 57 10.69 10.33 -5.22
CA ALA A 57 10.76 11.78 -5.35
C ALA A 57 9.74 12.25 -6.39
N ALA A 58 8.85 13.16 -6.00
CA ALA A 58 7.77 13.64 -6.84
C ALA A 58 7.47 15.13 -6.62
N ILE A 59 7.22 15.83 -7.72
CA ILE A 59 6.75 17.21 -7.74
C ILE A 59 5.93 17.44 -9.02
N VAL A 60 4.97 18.37 -8.98
CA VAL A 60 4.18 18.76 -10.15
C VAL A 60 5.09 19.25 -11.27
N GLY A 61 4.77 18.89 -12.52
CA GLY A 61 5.58 19.24 -13.69
C GLY A 61 6.76 18.32 -13.97
N TYR A 62 7.00 17.30 -13.14
CA TYR A 62 8.10 16.34 -13.30
C TYR A 62 7.60 14.89 -13.25
N GLU A 63 8.34 13.99 -13.91
CA GLU A 63 8.16 12.56 -13.76
C GLU A 63 8.66 12.16 -12.37
N HIS A 64 7.87 11.35 -11.65
CA HIS A 64 8.32 10.82 -10.37
C HIS A 64 9.50 9.88 -10.61
N ARG A 65 10.44 9.86 -9.67
CA ARG A 65 11.56 8.92 -9.66
C ARG A 65 11.43 8.02 -8.45
N GLN A 66 11.55 6.72 -8.66
CA GLN A 66 11.54 5.72 -7.60
C GLN A 66 12.82 4.89 -7.64
N ILE A 67 13.38 4.57 -6.48
CA ILE A 67 14.51 3.64 -6.34
C ILE A 67 14.36 2.79 -5.08
N MET A 68 14.91 1.57 -5.12
CA MET A 68 15.02 0.76 -3.92
C MET A 68 16.23 1.21 -3.10
N VAL A 69 16.02 1.45 -1.81
CA VAL A 69 17.07 1.71 -0.83
C VAL A 69 17.01 0.68 0.29
N ARG A 70 18.18 0.29 0.79
CA ARG A 70 18.29 -0.62 1.93
C ARG A 70 19.11 0.04 3.03
N LEU A 71 18.48 0.20 4.18
CA LEU A 71 19.03 0.95 5.31
C LEU A 71 19.31 -0.01 6.46
N GLN A 72 20.58 -0.06 6.87
CA GLN A 72 21.01 -0.79 8.06
C GLN A 72 20.77 0.05 9.32
N ALA A 73 20.78 -0.60 10.48
CA ALA A 73 20.62 0.10 11.76
C ALA A 73 21.71 1.16 11.93
N GLY A 74 21.32 2.40 12.26
CA GLY A 74 22.24 3.52 12.44
C GLY A 74 22.89 4.07 11.16
N ALA A 75 22.51 3.59 9.98
CA ALA A 75 23.10 4.04 8.73
C ALA A 75 22.91 5.54 8.51
N GLN A 76 23.94 6.21 7.98
CA GLN A 76 23.85 7.56 7.42
C GLN A 76 24.06 7.42 5.91
N ALA A 77 22.95 7.35 5.17
CA ALA A 77 22.96 7.14 3.74
C ALA A 77 22.79 8.46 2.99
N GLU A 78 23.42 8.56 1.82
CA GLU A 78 23.24 9.68 0.90
C GLU A 78 22.73 9.16 -0.45
N GLN A 79 21.69 9.80 -0.97
CA GLN A 79 21.07 9.43 -2.23
C GLN A 79 20.56 10.64 -2.99
N ASP A 80 21.28 11.01 -4.04
CA ASP A 80 20.84 12.05 -4.97
C ASP A 80 19.91 11.45 -6.03
N LEU A 81 18.97 12.26 -6.51
CA LEU A 81 18.06 11.92 -7.60
C LEU A 81 17.92 13.10 -8.56
N ALA A 82 17.75 12.80 -9.85
CA ALA A 82 17.41 13.79 -10.86
C ALA A 82 16.02 13.49 -11.42
N LEU A 83 15.16 14.50 -11.51
CA LEU A 83 13.81 14.38 -12.06
C LEU A 83 13.76 14.91 -13.49
N THR A 84 13.06 14.18 -14.36
CA THR A 84 12.84 14.60 -15.74
C THR A 84 11.59 15.48 -15.81
N PRO A 85 11.66 16.69 -16.40
CA PRO A 85 10.47 17.51 -16.64
C PRO A 85 9.44 16.75 -17.49
N ARG A 86 8.18 16.75 -17.06
CA ARG A 86 7.07 16.21 -17.85
C ARG A 86 6.85 17.11 -19.04
N VAL A 87 6.89 16.52 -20.24
CA VAL A 87 6.43 17.20 -21.45
C VAL A 87 4.95 16.87 -21.59
N TYR A 88 4.09 17.80 -21.16
CA TYR A 88 2.67 17.71 -21.49
C TYR A 88 2.55 17.76 -23.02
N LYS A 89 2.05 16.68 -23.64
CA LYS A 89 1.44 16.83 -24.94
C LYS A 89 0.18 17.64 -24.69
N SER A 90 0.12 18.86 -25.21
CA SER A 90 -1.10 19.66 -25.14
C SER A 90 -2.25 18.82 -25.67
N ALA A 91 -3.07 18.28 -24.77
CA ALA A 91 -4.42 17.91 -25.13
C ALA A 91 -5.04 19.22 -25.60
N GLU A 92 -5.56 19.26 -26.84
CA GLU A 92 -6.37 20.39 -27.29
C GLU A 92 -7.31 20.73 -26.14
N VAL A 93 -7.24 21.98 -25.68
CA VAL A 93 -8.08 22.46 -24.59
C VAL A 93 -9.50 22.09 -24.97
N ARG A 94 -10.05 21.07 -24.33
CA ARG A 94 -11.40 20.58 -24.61
C ARG A 94 -12.34 21.56 -23.92
N VAL A 95 -12.41 22.75 -24.50
CA VAL A 95 -13.30 23.83 -24.07
C VAL A 95 -14.71 23.28 -24.25
N GLU A 96 -15.36 23.04 -23.11
CA GLU A 96 -16.74 22.57 -22.99
C GLU A 96 -16.98 21.11 -23.42
N GLY A 97 -16.63 20.18 -22.53
CA GLY A 97 -17.16 18.83 -22.61
C GLY A 97 -18.69 18.85 -22.57
N SER A 98 -19.33 18.10 -23.47
CA SER A 98 -20.78 18.08 -23.57
C SER A 98 -21.42 17.63 -22.24
N ARG A 99 -22.69 18.00 -21.99
CA ARG A 99 -23.43 17.49 -20.82
C ARG A 99 -23.40 15.95 -20.72
N ALA A 100 -23.29 15.26 -21.86
CA ALA A 100 -23.17 13.80 -21.90
C ALA A 100 -21.81 13.31 -21.38
N GLU A 101 -20.73 13.99 -21.75
CA GLU A 101 -19.36 13.70 -21.31
C GLU A 101 -19.19 13.94 -19.81
N HIS A 102 -19.67 15.08 -19.30
CA HIS A 102 -19.63 15.35 -17.86
C HIS A 102 -20.39 14.28 -17.06
N LYS A 103 -21.57 13.86 -17.54
CA LYS A 103 -22.32 12.75 -16.92
C LYS A 103 -21.58 11.42 -17.01
N ALA A 104 -20.86 11.15 -18.10
CA ALA A 104 -20.06 9.94 -18.26
C ALA A 104 -18.89 9.92 -17.27
N TRP A 105 -18.16 11.03 -17.19
CA TRP A 105 -17.08 11.23 -16.22
C TRP A 105 -17.60 11.01 -14.79
N GLN A 106 -18.73 11.61 -14.39
CA GLN A 106 -19.31 11.41 -13.05
C GLN A 106 -19.64 9.95 -12.75
N ARG A 107 -20.11 9.16 -13.74
CA ARG A 107 -20.38 7.73 -13.55
C ARG A 107 -19.09 6.94 -13.38
N ASN A 108 -18.08 7.24 -14.19
CA ASN A 108 -16.76 6.62 -14.10
C ASN A 108 -16.08 6.97 -12.78
N TYR A 109 -16.15 8.22 -12.35
CA TYR A 109 -15.63 8.67 -11.06
C TYR A 109 -16.28 7.92 -9.89
N LYS A 110 -17.60 7.75 -9.87
CA LYS A 110 -18.27 6.95 -8.82
C LYS A 110 -17.81 5.49 -8.80
N ARG A 111 -17.56 4.89 -9.97
CA ARG A 111 -17.00 3.54 -10.07
C ARG A 111 -15.57 3.53 -9.55
N PHE A 112 -14.73 4.45 -10.00
CA PHE A 112 -13.37 4.60 -9.50
C PHE A 112 -13.34 4.76 -7.98
N GLN A 113 -14.14 5.65 -7.40
CA GLN A 113 -14.21 5.84 -5.96
C GLN A 113 -14.55 4.53 -5.23
N ARG A 114 -15.59 3.83 -5.67
CA ARG A 114 -16.01 2.55 -5.06
C ARG A 114 -14.90 1.49 -5.14
N GLU A 115 -14.26 1.36 -6.29
CA GLU A 115 -13.26 0.32 -6.52
C GLU A 115 -11.89 0.67 -5.94
N PHE A 116 -11.54 1.95 -5.86
CA PHE A 116 -10.27 2.44 -5.33
C PHE A 116 -10.31 2.58 -3.80
N LEU A 117 -11.33 3.27 -3.26
CA LEU A 117 -11.48 3.50 -1.82
C LEU A 117 -12.09 2.29 -1.11
N GLY A 118 -13.00 1.57 -1.76
CA GLY A 118 -13.73 0.43 -1.21
C GLY A 118 -15.17 0.76 -0.81
N ALA A 119 -15.77 -0.18 -0.09
CA ALA A 119 -17.18 -0.13 0.32
C ALA A 119 -17.37 -0.33 1.84
N THR A 120 -16.29 -0.31 2.63
CA THR A 120 -16.35 -0.44 4.09
C THR A 120 -16.83 0.85 4.77
N LEU A 121 -17.09 0.79 6.07
CA LEU A 121 -17.38 1.98 6.87
C LEU A 121 -16.24 3.02 6.81
N ASN A 122 -14.98 2.57 6.75
CA ASN A 122 -13.84 3.46 6.56
C ASN A 122 -13.93 4.21 5.22
N ALA A 123 -14.32 3.51 4.13
CA ALA A 123 -14.47 4.11 2.81
C ALA A 123 -15.53 5.23 2.77
N SER A 124 -16.60 5.11 3.57
CA SER A 124 -17.64 6.15 3.66
C SER A 124 -17.12 7.48 4.26
N GLN A 125 -16.02 7.44 5.03
CA GLN A 125 -15.35 8.59 5.63
C GLN A 125 -14.06 8.98 4.90
N CYS A 126 -13.87 8.46 3.68
CA CYS A 126 -12.70 8.70 2.86
C CYS A 126 -13.06 9.55 1.63
N HIS A 127 -12.35 10.65 1.41
CA HIS A 127 -12.68 11.61 0.35
C HIS A 127 -11.47 11.98 -0.50
N ILE A 128 -11.61 11.88 -1.82
CA ILE A 128 -10.67 12.43 -2.79
C ILE A 128 -11.00 13.92 -2.93
N LEU A 129 -10.02 14.78 -2.67
CA LEU A 129 -10.20 16.23 -2.60
C LEU A 129 -10.03 16.93 -3.95
N ASN A 130 -9.26 16.33 -4.86
CA ASN A 130 -8.92 16.88 -6.17
C ASN A 130 -9.31 15.93 -7.32
N PRO A 131 -10.58 15.48 -7.41
CA PRO A 131 -10.96 14.47 -8.38
C PRO A 131 -10.81 14.92 -9.84
N GLU A 132 -10.75 16.23 -10.10
CA GLU A 132 -10.53 16.81 -11.43
C GLU A 132 -9.19 16.44 -12.07
N VAL A 133 -8.22 15.95 -11.29
CA VAL A 133 -6.93 15.47 -11.84
C VAL A 133 -7.05 14.10 -12.50
N LEU A 134 -8.21 13.44 -12.37
CA LEU A 134 -8.50 12.13 -12.94
C LEU A 134 -9.11 12.25 -14.34
N ASP A 135 -8.58 11.46 -15.26
CA ASP A 135 -9.20 11.18 -16.55
C ASP A 135 -9.60 9.70 -16.65
N PHE A 136 -10.65 9.43 -17.43
CA PHE A 136 -11.23 8.11 -17.56
C PHE A 136 -11.47 7.74 -19.01
N GLU A 137 -10.92 6.60 -19.40
CA GLU A 137 -11.18 5.97 -20.68
C GLU A 137 -11.96 4.68 -20.47
N ASN A 138 -12.99 4.46 -21.28
CA ASN A 138 -13.59 3.13 -21.40
C ASN A 138 -13.10 2.55 -22.72
N ASP A 139 -12.39 1.43 -22.66
CA ASP A 139 -12.01 0.73 -23.88
C ASP A 139 -13.24 0.08 -24.53
N PRO A 140 -13.17 -0.32 -25.82
CA PRO A 140 -14.27 -1.00 -26.50
C PRO A 140 -14.72 -2.32 -25.84
N SER A 141 -13.87 -2.90 -24.99
CA SER A 141 -14.12 -4.14 -24.25
C SER A 141 -14.87 -3.90 -22.93
N GLY A 142 -15.14 -2.65 -22.57
CA GLY A 142 -15.79 -2.26 -21.32
C GLY A 142 -14.86 -2.13 -20.11
N ILE A 143 -13.55 -2.09 -20.32
CA ILE A 143 -12.55 -1.83 -19.28
C ILE A 143 -12.56 -0.34 -18.96
N LEU A 144 -12.79 -0.02 -17.69
CA LEU A 144 -12.58 1.32 -17.16
C LEU A 144 -11.10 1.49 -16.82
N LEU A 145 -10.43 2.39 -17.52
CA LEU A 145 -9.09 2.86 -17.20
C LEU A 145 -9.17 4.22 -16.51
N ALA A 146 -8.30 4.45 -15.54
CA ALA A 146 -8.14 5.75 -14.91
C ALA A 146 -6.68 6.18 -14.91
N THR A 147 -6.44 7.45 -15.26
CA THR A 147 -5.14 8.10 -15.21
C THR A 147 -5.25 9.35 -14.33
N ALA A 148 -4.11 9.82 -13.82
CA ALA A 148 -4.06 11.02 -13.00
C ALA A 148 -2.91 11.93 -13.47
N GLU A 149 -3.22 13.18 -13.77
CA GLU A 149 -2.22 14.16 -14.23
C GLU A 149 -1.35 14.70 -13.08
N ALA A 150 -1.89 14.64 -11.86
CA ALA A 150 -1.24 15.00 -10.61
C ALA A 150 -1.56 13.96 -9.51
N PRO A 151 -0.80 13.91 -8.41
CA PRO A 151 -1.13 13.05 -7.27
C PRO A 151 -2.53 13.34 -6.71
N LEU A 152 -3.27 12.30 -6.33
CA LEU A 152 -4.55 12.43 -5.64
C LEU A 152 -4.31 12.83 -4.19
N GLU A 153 -5.11 13.77 -3.69
CA GLU A 153 -5.18 14.13 -2.29
C GLU A 153 -6.38 13.44 -1.66
N ILE A 154 -6.13 12.59 -0.66
CA ILE A 154 -7.17 11.78 -0.03
C ILE A 154 -7.19 12.04 1.46
N MET A 155 -8.38 12.34 1.99
CA MET A 155 -8.62 12.48 3.42
C MET A 155 -9.35 11.24 3.92
N ASN A 156 -8.70 10.45 4.77
CA ASN A 156 -9.30 9.33 5.47
C ASN A 156 -9.62 9.75 6.90
N TYR A 157 -10.84 10.25 7.12
CA TYR A 157 -11.28 10.67 8.45
C TYR A 157 -11.56 9.49 9.38
N ALA A 158 -11.76 8.27 8.87
CA ALA A 158 -11.94 7.10 9.72
C ALA A 158 -10.64 6.70 10.41
N LEU A 159 -9.52 6.71 9.69
CA LEU A 159 -8.21 6.32 10.22
C LEU A 159 -7.33 7.52 10.62
N GLY A 160 -7.78 8.74 10.41
CA GLY A 160 -7.04 9.94 10.80
C GLY A 160 -5.79 10.16 9.94
N TYR A 161 -5.88 9.96 8.62
CA TYR A 161 -4.78 10.18 7.70
C TYR A 161 -5.16 11.12 6.56
N LYS A 162 -4.22 11.98 6.15
CA LYS A 162 -4.15 12.53 4.80
C LYS A 162 -3.20 11.66 3.98
N ALA A 163 -3.49 11.47 2.70
CA ALA A 163 -2.58 10.78 1.79
C ALA A 163 -2.42 11.52 0.47
N PHE A 164 -1.19 11.54 -0.02
CA PHE A 164 -0.85 11.90 -1.40
C PHE A 164 -0.59 10.64 -2.19
N VAL A 165 -1.36 10.41 -3.26
CA VAL A 165 -1.33 9.15 -4.02
C VAL A 165 -0.94 9.39 -5.46
N ILE A 166 0.18 8.82 -5.89
CA ILE A 166 0.57 8.73 -7.29
C ILE A 166 -0.08 7.48 -7.88
N LEU A 167 -1.07 7.68 -8.74
CA LEU A 167 -1.73 6.59 -9.46
C LEU A 167 -0.83 6.11 -10.61
N LEU A 168 -0.30 4.89 -10.51
CA LEU A 168 0.56 4.30 -11.54
C LEU A 168 -0.26 3.54 -12.58
N TYR A 169 -1.33 2.90 -12.13
CA TYR A 169 -2.21 2.11 -12.97
C TYR A 169 -3.56 1.89 -12.28
N PHE A 170 -4.63 1.93 -13.06
CA PHE A 170 -5.96 1.51 -12.64
C PHE A 170 -6.70 0.91 -13.83
N SER A 171 -7.20 -0.31 -13.65
CA SER A 171 -8.16 -0.93 -14.55
C SER A 171 -9.23 -1.70 -13.79
N TYR A 172 -10.46 -1.61 -14.29
CA TYR A 172 -11.61 -2.27 -13.71
C TYR A 172 -12.55 -2.82 -14.78
N THR A 173 -13.03 -4.04 -14.55
CA THR A 173 -14.23 -4.65 -15.14
C THR A 173 -15.03 -5.32 -14.04
N ASP A 174 -16.24 -5.77 -14.34
CA ASP A 174 -17.03 -6.55 -13.37
C ASP A 174 -16.41 -7.92 -13.03
N GLN A 175 -15.37 -8.35 -13.76
CA GLN A 175 -14.65 -9.61 -13.54
C GLN A 175 -13.25 -9.43 -12.94
N SER A 176 -12.65 -8.24 -13.10
CA SER A 176 -11.25 -8.02 -12.75
C SER A 176 -11.02 -6.60 -12.28
N PHE A 177 -10.16 -6.46 -11.27
CA PHE A 177 -9.70 -5.18 -10.76
C PHE A 177 -8.19 -5.23 -10.60
N SER A 178 -7.49 -4.21 -11.10
CA SER A 178 -6.06 -4.06 -10.92
C SER A 178 -5.72 -2.59 -10.70
N CYS A 179 -5.01 -2.31 -9.64
CA CYS A 179 -4.57 -0.96 -9.31
C CYS A 179 -3.15 -0.99 -8.74
N ARG A 180 -2.31 -0.06 -9.19
CA ARG A 180 -1.00 0.22 -8.61
C ARG A 180 -0.89 1.70 -8.32
N PHE A 181 -0.38 2.00 -7.14
CA PHE A 181 -0.15 3.37 -6.71
C PHE A 181 0.99 3.42 -5.70
N MET A 182 1.47 4.64 -5.45
CA MET A 182 2.39 4.97 -4.36
C MET A 182 1.73 6.02 -3.49
N ALA A 183 1.73 5.82 -2.19
CA ALA A 183 1.13 6.77 -1.26
C ALA A 183 2.17 7.32 -0.27
N GLN A 184 2.09 8.61 0.03
CA GLN A 184 2.65 9.16 1.26
C GLN A 184 1.50 9.46 2.20
N PHE A 185 1.61 9.02 3.45
CA PHE A 185 0.64 9.31 4.49
C PHE A 185 1.12 10.43 5.41
N SER A 186 0.17 11.15 6.02
CA SER A 186 0.43 12.10 7.09
C SER A 186 -0.69 12.00 8.10
N GLU A 187 -0.36 12.00 9.38
CA GLU A 187 -1.37 11.92 10.43
C GLU A 187 -2.16 13.21 10.53
N LEU A 188 -3.47 13.08 10.68
CA LEU A 188 -4.31 14.20 11.10
C LEU A 188 -4.12 14.43 12.60
N THR A 189 -4.35 15.67 13.05
CA THR A 189 -4.25 16.02 14.47
C THR A 189 -5.63 16.44 14.98
N SER A 190 -6.12 15.76 16.03
CA SER A 190 -7.36 16.16 16.71
C SER A 190 -7.43 15.50 18.09
N PRO A 191 -7.24 16.25 19.19
CA PRO A 191 -7.31 15.69 20.54
C PRO A 191 -8.63 14.96 20.85
N GLN A 192 -9.73 15.35 20.20
CA GLN A 192 -11.04 14.73 20.39
C GLN A 192 -11.18 13.38 19.68
N ARG A 193 -10.32 13.09 18.70
CA ARG A 193 -10.41 11.89 17.85
C ARG A 193 -9.20 10.98 17.92
N ASP A 194 -8.12 11.37 18.59
CA ASP A 194 -6.89 10.58 18.66
C ASP A 194 -7.14 9.15 19.21
N GLU A 195 -7.98 9.00 20.25
CA GLU A 195 -8.34 7.68 20.80
C GLU A 195 -9.21 6.85 19.83
N ASP A 196 -10.17 7.48 19.15
CA ASP A 196 -11.03 6.85 18.14
C ASP A 196 -10.20 6.36 16.95
N TRP A 197 -9.29 7.20 16.44
CA TRP A 197 -8.35 6.82 15.39
C TRP A 197 -7.42 5.69 15.83
N ALA A 198 -6.92 5.72 17.07
CA ALA A 198 -6.08 4.65 17.58
C ALA A 198 -6.83 3.30 17.62
N GLU A 199 -8.09 3.26 18.03
CA GLU A 199 -8.88 2.02 17.97
C GLU A 199 -9.17 1.62 16.52
N LYS A 200 -9.59 2.55 15.65
CA LYS A 200 -9.87 2.23 14.24
C LYS A 200 -8.64 1.74 13.49
N ARG A 201 -7.45 2.26 13.80
CA ARG A 201 -6.18 1.75 13.27
C ARG A 201 -5.85 0.35 13.84
N ARG A 202 -6.19 0.06 15.09
CA ARG A 202 -6.06 -1.31 15.65
C ARG A 202 -7.01 -2.29 14.96
N GLU A 203 -8.27 -1.92 14.76
CA GLU A 203 -9.26 -2.70 14.01
C GLU A 203 -8.77 -2.99 12.58
N ALA A 204 -8.34 -1.96 11.83
CA ALA A 204 -7.81 -2.11 10.47
C ALA A 204 -6.53 -2.98 10.41
N TYR A 205 -5.72 -2.98 11.48
CA TYR A 205 -4.55 -3.85 11.58
C TYR A 205 -4.94 -5.31 11.86
N ARG A 206 -5.89 -5.56 12.76
CA ARG A 206 -6.33 -6.91 13.13
C ARG A 206 -6.85 -7.65 11.89
N GLY A 207 -6.48 -8.92 11.74
CA GLY A 207 -6.84 -9.74 10.58
C GLY A 207 -6.14 -9.38 9.24
N SER A 208 -5.44 -8.24 9.14
CA SER A 208 -4.71 -7.85 7.94
C SER A 208 -3.56 -8.80 7.59
N PHE A 209 -3.11 -8.76 6.33
CA PHE A 209 -1.93 -9.53 5.90
C PHE A 209 -0.69 -9.23 6.75
N ARG A 210 -0.50 -7.97 7.16
CA ARG A 210 0.63 -7.57 8.02
C ARG A 210 0.53 -8.17 9.42
N HIS A 211 -0.68 -8.22 10.00
CA HIS A 211 -0.90 -8.90 11.27
C HIS A 211 -0.60 -10.40 11.17
N PHE A 212 -1.07 -11.04 10.10
CA PHE A 212 -0.78 -12.44 9.81
C PHE A 212 0.73 -12.70 9.69
N LEU A 213 1.44 -11.91 8.89
CA LEU A 213 2.88 -12.07 8.68
C LEU A 213 3.66 -11.93 9.99
N ASN A 214 3.31 -10.95 10.82
CA ASN A 214 3.91 -10.75 12.13
C ASN A 214 3.63 -11.90 13.10
N ALA A 215 2.40 -12.43 13.07
CA ALA A 215 2.01 -13.58 13.88
C ALA A 215 2.70 -14.88 13.42
N LEU A 216 2.78 -15.13 12.11
CA LEU A 216 3.46 -16.28 11.52
C LEU A 216 4.95 -16.28 11.88
N ARG A 217 5.63 -15.14 11.69
CA ARG A 217 7.04 -14.98 12.05
C ARG A 217 7.30 -15.20 13.53
N GLY A 218 6.39 -14.72 14.38
CA GLY A 218 6.49 -14.90 15.83
C GLY A 218 6.14 -16.32 16.31
N GLY A 219 5.61 -17.19 15.45
CA GLY A 219 5.07 -18.48 15.87
C GLY A 219 3.80 -18.36 16.72
N ARG A 220 3.05 -17.25 16.60
CA ARG A 220 1.93 -16.86 17.48
C ARG A 220 0.56 -16.90 16.79
N LEU A 221 0.43 -17.58 15.65
CA LEU A 221 -0.84 -17.61 14.90
C LEU A 221 -2.05 -17.94 15.80
N ASN A 222 -1.93 -18.97 16.64
CA ASN A 222 -2.99 -19.39 17.54
C ASN A 222 -3.37 -18.31 18.59
N GLU A 223 -2.39 -17.61 19.16
CA GLU A 223 -2.61 -16.52 20.13
C GLU A 223 -3.28 -15.30 19.47
N THR A 224 -3.01 -15.10 18.18
CA THR A 224 -3.55 -14.01 17.36
C THR A 224 -4.83 -14.37 16.60
N ARG A 225 -5.50 -15.47 16.98
CA ARG A 225 -6.76 -15.95 16.39
C ARG A 225 -6.69 -16.27 14.89
N PHE A 226 -5.49 -16.57 14.39
CA PHE A 226 -5.29 -17.10 13.04
C PHE A 226 -5.24 -18.62 13.04
N ALA A 227 -5.84 -19.21 12.00
CA ALA A 227 -5.66 -20.61 11.67
C ALA A 227 -5.37 -20.74 10.16
N ILE A 228 -4.52 -21.69 9.77
CA ILE A 228 -4.16 -21.86 8.37
C ILE A 228 -4.37 -23.30 7.89
N SER A 229 -4.85 -23.45 6.66
CA SER A 229 -4.91 -24.72 5.94
C SER A 229 -4.12 -24.60 4.63
N ALA A 230 -3.69 -25.71 4.06
CA ALA A 230 -3.00 -25.72 2.77
C ALA A 230 -3.80 -26.52 1.74
N THR A 231 -3.90 -25.99 0.53
CA THR A 231 -4.57 -26.65 -0.59
C THR A 231 -3.65 -26.71 -1.79
N ARG A 232 -3.49 -27.91 -2.38
CA ARG A 232 -2.68 -28.16 -3.57
C ARG A 232 -3.55 -28.71 -4.70
N GLY A 233 -3.35 -28.22 -5.91
CA GLY A 233 -4.08 -28.63 -7.12
C GLY A 233 -5.19 -27.65 -7.52
N THR A 234 -5.80 -27.88 -8.69
CA THR A 234 -6.88 -27.06 -9.25
C THR A 234 -8.05 -27.93 -9.70
N GLY A 235 -9.28 -27.42 -9.58
CA GLY A 235 -10.46 -28.14 -10.07
C GLY A 235 -10.81 -29.37 -9.22
N ARG A 236 -10.95 -30.55 -9.86
CA ARG A 236 -11.40 -31.79 -9.20
C ARG A 236 -10.28 -32.58 -8.49
N GLU A 237 -9.02 -32.25 -8.75
CA GLU A 237 -7.84 -32.90 -8.15
C GLU A 237 -7.20 -32.00 -7.08
N TYR A 238 -7.98 -31.57 -6.09
CA TYR A 238 -7.45 -30.77 -4.98
C TYR A 238 -7.23 -31.65 -3.73
N THR A 239 -6.08 -31.48 -3.08
CA THR A 239 -5.80 -32.03 -1.76
C THR A 239 -5.78 -30.90 -0.74
N ARG A 240 -6.64 -31.00 0.27
CA ARG A 240 -6.70 -30.04 1.39
C ARG A 240 -6.08 -30.66 2.64
N HIS A 241 -5.10 -29.99 3.21
CA HIS A 241 -4.51 -30.28 4.50
C HIS A 241 -5.10 -29.31 5.53
N PRO A 242 -6.10 -29.74 6.32
CA PRO A 242 -6.74 -28.87 7.29
C PRO A 242 -5.78 -28.54 8.43
N PHE A 243 -5.78 -27.27 8.86
CA PHE A 243 -5.18 -26.79 10.12
C PHE A 243 -3.73 -27.25 10.34
N LEU A 244 -2.80 -26.60 9.65
CA LEU A 244 -1.37 -26.89 9.77
C LEU A 244 -0.91 -26.75 11.22
N SER A 245 -0.22 -27.77 11.76
CA SER A 245 0.31 -27.74 13.12
C SER A 245 1.44 -26.70 13.26
N PRO A 246 1.76 -26.24 14.49
CA PRO A 246 2.84 -25.27 14.71
C PRO A 246 4.18 -25.69 14.07
N ARG A 247 4.49 -26.99 14.04
CA ARG A 247 5.68 -27.53 13.38
C ARG A 247 5.68 -27.29 11.87
N TRP A 248 4.52 -27.40 11.21
CA TRP A 248 4.40 -27.11 9.77
C TRP A 248 4.36 -25.60 9.51
N GLN A 249 3.70 -24.83 10.38
CA GLN A 249 3.67 -23.36 10.31
C GLN A 249 5.09 -22.75 10.32
N ALA A 250 5.96 -23.25 11.22
CA ALA A 250 7.34 -22.79 11.34
C ALA A 250 8.21 -23.09 10.10
N GLN A 251 7.79 -23.99 9.20
CA GLN A 251 8.50 -24.28 7.95
C GLN A 251 8.09 -23.35 6.80
N LEU A 252 6.99 -22.61 6.94
CA LEU A 252 6.50 -21.70 5.89
C LEU A 252 7.30 -20.40 5.80
N ILE A 253 8.05 -20.08 6.85
CA ILE A 253 8.78 -18.83 6.98
C ILE A 253 10.17 -19.07 7.54
N SER A 254 11.16 -18.38 7.00
CA SER A 254 12.51 -18.36 7.55
C SER A 254 13.03 -16.91 7.66
N PRO A 255 13.95 -16.63 8.59
CA PRO A 255 14.66 -15.36 8.60
C PRO A 255 15.43 -15.17 7.28
N ALA A 256 15.40 -13.97 6.71
CA ALA A 256 16.34 -13.65 5.63
C ALA A 256 17.73 -13.40 6.21
N ALA A 257 18.74 -13.24 5.33
CA ALA A 257 20.10 -12.86 5.73
C ALA A 257 20.14 -11.54 6.53
N ASP A 258 19.11 -10.70 6.39
CA ASP A 258 18.93 -9.45 7.10
C ASP A 258 17.76 -9.53 8.07
N SER A 259 17.96 -8.97 9.27
CA SER A 259 16.96 -8.99 10.33
C SER A 259 15.68 -8.19 10.02
N SER A 260 15.64 -7.46 8.91
CA SER A 260 14.51 -6.64 8.45
C SER A 260 13.63 -7.34 7.39
N GLU A 261 13.98 -8.56 6.98
CA GLU A 261 13.27 -9.33 5.97
C GLU A 261 13.04 -10.78 6.44
N CYS A 262 12.04 -11.44 5.85
CA CYS A 262 11.81 -12.87 5.98
C CYS A 262 11.55 -13.49 4.62
N GLN A 263 11.79 -14.79 4.49
CA GLN A 263 11.46 -15.53 3.29
C GLN A 263 10.24 -16.41 3.57
N LEU A 264 9.24 -16.33 2.69
CA LEU A 264 8.09 -17.23 2.65
C LEU A 264 8.38 -18.36 1.67
N HIS A 265 8.09 -19.61 2.04
CA HIS A 265 8.37 -20.78 1.21
C HIS A 265 7.23 -21.79 1.27
N PHE A 266 6.41 -21.84 0.22
CA PHE A 266 5.38 -22.87 0.08
C PHE A 266 4.88 -22.98 -1.38
N PRO A 267 4.77 -24.20 -1.95
CA PRO A 267 4.32 -24.41 -3.33
C PRO A 267 2.81 -24.68 -3.45
N PHE A 268 2.00 -24.16 -2.52
CA PHE A 268 0.56 -24.40 -2.43
C PHE A 268 -0.19 -23.12 -2.09
N THR A 269 -1.53 -23.15 -2.16
CA THR A 269 -2.36 -22.04 -1.69
C THR A 269 -2.59 -22.22 -0.19
N LEU A 270 -2.25 -21.20 0.58
CA LEU A 270 -2.62 -21.11 1.99
C LEU A 270 -4.02 -20.50 2.11
N GLU A 271 -4.90 -21.18 2.84
CA GLU A 271 -6.17 -20.65 3.33
C GLU A 271 -5.95 -20.09 4.73
N VAL A 272 -6.19 -18.79 4.92
CA VAL A 272 -5.96 -18.10 6.19
C VAL A 272 -7.31 -17.68 6.76
N TYR A 273 -7.62 -18.22 7.93
CA TYR A 273 -8.80 -17.90 8.71
C TYR A 273 -8.41 -16.94 9.82
N PHE A 274 -9.15 -15.86 9.97
CA PHE A 274 -9.06 -14.97 11.12
C PHE A 274 -10.40 -14.98 11.86
N ASP A 275 -10.39 -15.56 13.05
CA ASP A 275 -11.53 -15.58 13.96
C ASP A 275 -11.43 -14.37 14.88
N GLY A 276 -11.70 -13.17 14.39
CA GLY A 276 -11.66 -11.95 15.19
C GLY A 276 -13.00 -11.23 15.13
N GLU A 277 -13.18 -10.53 14.02
CA GLU A 277 -14.43 -9.88 13.64
C GLU A 277 -15.05 -10.62 12.45
N GLY A 278 -16.37 -10.50 12.31
CA GLY A 278 -17.06 -10.97 11.12
C GLY A 278 -16.56 -10.25 9.87
N ASP A 279 -16.79 -10.85 8.70
CA ASP A 279 -16.50 -10.22 7.43
C ASP A 279 -17.74 -9.44 6.97
N GLU A 280 -17.69 -8.10 7.06
CA GLU A 280 -18.78 -7.21 6.64
C GLU A 280 -19.19 -7.43 5.18
N LEU A 281 -18.25 -7.81 4.31
CA LEU A 281 -18.52 -8.00 2.88
C LEU A 281 -19.23 -9.32 2.59
N THR A 282 -18.97 -10.36 3.40
CA THR A 282 -19.51 -11.71 3.15
C THR A 282 -20.55 -12.17 4.18
N GLY A 283 -20.71 -11.43 5.28
CA GLY A 283 -21.59 -11.79 6.41
C GLY A 283 -21.09 -12.98 7.25
N ARG A 284 -19.89 -13.49 6.98
CA ARG A 284 -19.31 -14.63 7.71
C ARG A 284 -18.88 -14.19 9.11
N LYS A 285 -18.90 -15.13 10.07
CA LYS A 285 -18.41 -14.91 11.44
C LYS A 285 -16.87 -14.82 11.55
N TYR A 286 -16.17 -15.14 10.47
CA TYR A 286 -14.72 -15.11 10.36
C TYR A 286 -14.34 -14.54 9.01
N GLN A 287 -13.11 -14.03 8.92
CA GLN A 287 -12.54 -13.56 7.67
C GLN A 287 -11.72 -14.69 7.02
N LEU A 288 -11.86 -14.84 5.70
CA LEU A 288 -11.13 -15.84 4.92
C LEU A 288 -10.32 -15.16 3.83
N SER A 289 -9.01 -15.37 3.89
CA SER A 289 -8.05 -14.92 2.89
C SER A 289 -7.32 -16.11 2.29
N TYR A 290 -6.75 -15.91 1.10
CA TYR A 290 -5.89 -16.89 0.47
C TYR A 290 -4.58 -16.25 0.07
N LEU A 291 -3.51 -17.03 0.15
CA LEU A 291 -2.15 -16.61 -0.17
C LEU A 291 -1.49 -17.62 -1.09
N SER A 292 -0.92 -17.15 -2.19
CA SER A 292 -0.04 -17.94 -3.05
C SER A 292 1.20 -17.14 -3.44
N LEU A 293 2.29 -17.85 -3.74
CA LEU A 293 3.56 -17.25 -4.13
C LEU A 293 3.75 -17.40 -5.65
N SER A 294 4.35 -16.39 -6.27
CA SER A 294 4.73 -16.45 -7.70
C SER A 294 5.92 -17.39 -7.97
N SER A 295 6.65 -17.76 -6.93
CA SER A 295 7.81 -18.65 -6.94
C SER A 295 7.86 -19.45 -5.63
N ASP A 296 8.64 -20.54 -5.61
CA ASP A 296 8.76 -21.42 -4.43
C ASP A 296 9.24 -20.68 -3.17
N THR A 297 9.94 -19.57 -3.34
CA THR A 297 10.43 -18.70 -2.27
C THR A 297 10.25 -17.24 -2.65
N VAL A 298 9.78 -16.44 -1.70
CA VAL A 298 9.60 -15.00 -1.85
C VAL A 298 10.11 -14.26 -0.61
N THR A 299 10.95 -13.25 -0.82
CA THR A 299 11.37 -12.34 0.25
C THR A 299 10.30 -11.29 0.51
N VAL A 300 9.99 -11.07 1.78
CA VAL A 300 9.02 -10.10 2.26
C VAL A 300 9.68 -9.24 3.34
N SER A 301 9.46 -7.92 3.26
CA SER A 301 9.91 -7.00 4.29
C SER A 301 9.04 -7.10 5.54
N LEU A 302 9.63 -6.95 6.72
CA LEU A 302 8.90 -7.00 7.99
C LEU A 302 7.88 -5.87 8.17
N ASN A 303 8.02 -4.76 7.44
CA ASN A 303 7.02 -3.70 7.40
C ASN A 303 5.77 -4.06 6.54
N GLY A 304 5.76 -5.24 5.92
CA GLY A 304 4.68 -5.73 5.06
C GLY A 304 4.82 -5.32 3.60
N TYR A 305 5.91 -4.64 3.21
CA TYR A 305 6.22 -4.44 1.80
C TYR A 305 6.54 -5.78 1.14
N THR A 306 5.65 -6.20 0.25
CA THR A 306 5.86 -7.33 -0.66
C THR A 306 5.99 -6.79 -2.07
N PRO A 307 7.04 -7.17 -2.83
CA PRO A 307 6.99 -7.08 -4.28
C PRO A 307 5.74 -7.82 -4.80
N HIS A 308 5.37 -7.65 -6.08
CA HIS A 308 4.21 -8.28 -6.75
C HIS A 308 4.26 -9.83 -6.84
N THR A 309 5.03 -10.48 -5.97
CA THR A 309 5.32 -11.90 -5.89
C THR A 309 4.44 -12.63 -4.86
N VAL A 310 3.72 -11.91 -4.00
CA VAL A 310 2.77 -12.45 -3.03
C VAL A 310 1.33 -12.15 -3.48
N MET A 311 0.64 -13.18 -3.98
CA MET A 311 -0.73 -13.07 -4.47
C MET A 311 -1.72 -13.26 -3.32
N ARG A 312 -2.65 -12.31 -3.17
CA ARG A 312 -3.63 -12.26 -2.09
C ARG A 312 -5.04 -12.29 -2.65
N TYR A 313 -5.89 -13.14 -2.08
CA TYR A 313 -7.30 -13.28 -2.46
C TYR A 313 -8.20 -13.32 -1.22
N GLY A 314 -9.52 -13.35 -1.43
CA GLY A 314 -10.49 -13.31 -0.35
C GLY A 314 -10.50 -11.94 0.31
N ARG A 315 -10.56 -11.89 1.65
CA ARG A 315 -10.58 -10.61 2.40
C ARG A 315 -9.41 -9.71 2.02
N TRP A 316 -8.18 -10.22 1.99
CA TRP A 316 -7.00 -9.42 1.62
C TRP A 316 -6.94 -9.00 0.14
N GLY A 317 -7.57 -9.75 -0.77
CA GLY A 317 -7.72 -9.33 -2.17
C GLY A 317 -8.76 -8.22 -2.37
N ASN A 318 -9.69 -8.11 -1.41
CA ASN A 318 -10.76 -7.12 -1.39
C ASN A 318 -10.42 -5.89 -0.53
N GLU A 319 -9.27 -5.87 0.16
CA GLU A 319 -8.79 -4.66 0.84
C GLU A 319 -8.62 -3.54 -0.19
N ARG A 320 -9.07 -2.34 0.18
CA ARG A 320 -9.03 -1.13 -0.64
C ARG A 320 -8.41 0.02 0.14
N PHE A 321 -8.15 1.13 -0.54
CA PHE A 321 -7.33 2.22 0.00
C PHE A 321 -7.82 2.73 1.36
N ALA A 322 -9.14 2.77 1.59
CA ALA A 322 -9.69 3.32 2.84
C ALA A 322 -9.39 2.48 4.09
N ASP A 323 -9.09 1.19 3.94
CA ASP A 323 -8.74 0.29 5.04
C ASP A 323 -7.22 0.16 5.23
N MET A 324 -6.42 0.82 4.39
CA MET A 324 -4.97 0.71 4.44
C MET A 324 -4.38 1.56 5.55
N LEU A 325 -3.40 0.97 6.23
CA LEU A 325 -2.53 1.65 7.18
C LEU A 325 -1.16 1.88 6.55
N PRO A 326 -0.46 2.97 6.93
CA PRO A 326 0.94 3.14 6.57
C PRO A 326 1.77 1.92 6.99
N LEU A 327 2.75 1.51 6.18
CA LEU A 327 3.58 0.32 6.41
C LEU A 327 4.43 0.43 7.69
N ASP A 328 4.70 1.65 8.13
CA ASP A 328 5.40 2.01 9.37
C ASP A 328 4.47 2.10 10.61
N TYR A 329 3.14 1.98 10.43
CA TYR A 329 2.23 1.84 11.58
C TYR A 329 2.53 0.55 12.35
N GLN A 330 2.77 0.68 13.66
CA GLN A 330 2.86 -0.43 14.58
C GLN A 330 1.73 -0.30 15.61
N PRO A 331 0.91 -1.35 15.81
CA PRO A 331 -0.05 -1.32 16.91
C PRO A 331 0.70 -1.25 18.24
N PRO A 332 0.10 -0.66 19.28
CA PRO A 332 0.65 -0.75 20.63
C PRO A 332 0.87 -2.21 21.02
N ALA A 333 1.87 -2.48 21.86
CA ALA A 333 2.03 -3.81 22.44
C ALA A 333 0.73 -4.20 23.17
N PRO A 334 0.28 -5.46 23.08
CA PRO A 334 -0.82 -5.91 23.92
C PRO A 334 -0.42 -5.77 25.39
N ASP A 335 -1.29 -5.15 26.19
CA ASP A 335 -1.15 -5.02 27.64
C ASP A 335 -1.06 -6.38 28.35
#